data_AF-A0A0G0MZG4-F1
#
_entry.id   AF-A0A0G0MZG4-F1
#
_cell.length_a   1.000
_cell.length_b   1.000
_cell.length_c   1.000
_cell.angle_alpha   90.00
_cell.angle_beta   90.00
_cell.angle_gamma   90.00
#
_symmetry.space_group_name_H-M   'P 1'
#
loop_
_entity.id
_entity.type
_entity.pdbx_description
1 polymer ?
#
loop_
_entity_poly.entity_id
_entity_poly.type
_entity_poly.pdbx_seq_one_letter_code
_entity_poly.pdbx_strand_id
1 'polypeptide(L)'
;MNKNLFRNIFAAIVMVFLFSTMAILPVSAQDIGLDYANNLDLQAANESDPKQMAVDIVKYLMTFLGIIAVVVILLGGFKWMTAAGNEDKVAEAKKLIIAGVIGLIIILCAFAIVTFVVGITNDALSGNI
;
A
#
# COMPACT_ATOMS: atom_id res chain seq x y z
N MET A 1 -0.31 -8.31 -32.45
CA MET A 1 0.68 -7.37 -31.86
C MET A 1 1.92 -8.16 -31.47
N ASN A 2 3.09 -7.75 -31.97
CA ASN A 2 4.32 -8.56 -31.87
C ASN A 2 4.72 -8.77 -30.39
N LYS A 3 5.02 -10.00 -29.98
CA LYS A 3 5.22 -10.38 -28.56
C LYS A 3 6.35 -9.57 -27.88
N ASN A 4 7.29 -9.07 -28.68
CA ASN A 4 8.38 -8.20 -28.24
C ASN A 4 7.94 -6.76 -27.94
N LEU A 5 6.90 -6.27 -28.64
CA LEU A 5 6.35 -4.92 -28.42
C LEU A 5 5.67 -4.83 -27.06
N PHE A 6 4.94 -5.89 -26.69
CA PHE A 6 4.25 -5.98 -25.42
C PHE A 6 5.24 -6.07 -24.24
N ARG A 7 6.28 -6.89 -24.36
CA ARG A 7 7.36 -7.00 -23.36
C ARG A 7 8.07 -5.67 -23.12
N ASN A 8 8.29 -4.87 -24.18
CA ASN A 8 8.95 -3.58 -24.06
C ASN A 8 8.03 -2.50 -23.43
N ILE A 9 6.71 -2.54 -23.67
CA ILE A 9 5.74 -1.65 -23.02
C ILE A 9 5.64 -1.97 -21.52
N PHE A 10 5.60 -3.26 -21.17
CA PHE A 10 5.60 -3.69 -19.78
C PHE A 10 6.91 -3.30 -19.06
N ALA A 11 8.06 -3.53 -19.70
CA ALA A 11 9.36 -3.11 -19.17
C ALA A 11 9.45 -1.58 -19.02
N ALA A 12 8.87 -0.81 -19.95
CA ALA A 12 8.84 0.65 -19.87
C ALA A 12 7.96 1.15 -18.72
N ILE A 13 6.79 0.54 -18.48
CA ILE A 13 5.92 0.89 -17.34
C ILE A 13 6.60 0.58 -16.01
N VAL A 14 7.26 -0.57 -15.90
CA VAL A 14 8.02 -0.96 -14.70
C VAL A 14 9.22 -0.05 -14.49
N MET A 15 9.92 0.32 -15.56
CA MET A 15 11.06 1.25 -15.50
C MET A 15 10.62 2.67 -15.15
N VAL A 16 9.49 3.15 -15.69
CA VAL A 16 8.89 4.46 -15.33
C VAL A 16 8.40 4.45 -13.88
N PHE A 17 7.83 3.34 -13.39
CA PHE A 17 7.46 3.20 -11.98
C PHE A 17 8.68 3.21 -11.06
N LEU A 18 9.73 2.46 -11.39
CA LEU A 18 11.01 2.46 -10.66
C LEU A 18 11.73 3.82 -10.71
N PHE A 19 11.60 4.57 -11.81
CA PHE A 19 12.17 5.91 -11.94
C PHE A 19 11.32 6.95 -11.19
N SER A 20 10.00 6.77 -11.14
CA SER A 20 9.07 7.60 -10.37
C SER A 20 9.29 7.43 -8.86
N THR A 21 9.56 6.21 -8.38
CA THR A 21 9.90 5.98 -6.96
C THR A 21 11.26 6.57 -6.57
N MET A 22 12.19 6.75 -7.51
CA MET A 22 13.47 7.43 -7.27
C MET A 22 13.37 8.98 -7.34
N ALA A 23 12.32 9.52 -7.96
CA ALA A 23 12.07 10.96 -8.05
C ALA A 23 11.19 11.51 -6.91
N ILE A 24 10.60 10.63 -6.09
CA ILE A 24 9.91 11.02 -4.87
C ILE A 24 10.98 11.23 -3.78
N LEU A 25 11.34 12.51 -3.59
CA LEU A 25 11.83 13.09 -2.33
C LEU A 25 11.22 12.35 -1.13
N PRO A 26 11.95 12.14 -0.03
CA PRO A 26 11.64 11.13 0.99
C PRO A 26 10.13 11.02 1.18
N VAL A 27 9.58 9.84 0.87
CA VAL A 27 8.20 9.45 1.20
C VAL A 27 8.08 9.62 2.71
N SER A 28 7.76 10.85 3.13
CA SER A 28 7.48 11.18 4.50
C SER A 28 6.34 10.27 4.88
N ALA A 29 6.60 9.49 5.91
CA ALA A 29 5.56 8.72 6.55
C ALA A 29 4.35 9.63 6.69
N GLN A 30 3.17 9.16 6.32
CA GLN A 30 2.00 9.67 7.02
C GLN A 30 2.30 9.40 8.50
N ASP A 31 2.53 10.46 9.26
CA ASP A 31 2.92 10.35 10.65
C ASP A 31 1.74 9.76 11.42
N ILE A 32 1.86 8.47 11.77
CA ILE A 32 0.79 7.70 12.41
C ILE A 32 0.76 7.93 13.93
N GLY A 33 0.96 9.18 14.37
CA GLY A 33 0.97 9.51 15.79
C GLY A 33 2.33 9.33 16.47
N LEU A 34 3.39 9.07 15.70
CA LEU A 34 4.73 8.88 16.26
C LEU A 34 5.35 10.21 16.68
N ASP A 35 5.16 11.27 15.90
CA ASP A 35 5.64 12.61 16.28
C ASP A 35 4.93 13.11 17.54
N TYR A 36 3.62 12.85 17.66
CA TYR A 36 2.84 13.15 18.86
C TYR A 36 3.34 12.40 20.10
N ALA A 37 3.79 11.15 19.96
CA ALA A 37 4.42 10.40 21.06
C ALA A 37 5.81 10.95 21.46
N ASN A 38 6.61 11.40 20.49
CA ASN A 38 7.90 12.05 20.75
C ASN A 38 7.74 13.42 21.44
N ASN A 39 6.68 14.17 21.12
CA ASN A 39 6.40 15.49 21.69
C ASN A 39 5.70 15.45 23.06
N LEU A 40 5.20 14.28 23.51
CA LEU A 40 4.54 14.13 24.82
C LEU A 40 5.50 13.85 25.99
N ASP A 41 6.81 13.99 25.79
CA ASP A 41 7.84 13.66 26.79
C ASP A 41 7.61 12.29 27.46
N LEU A 42 7.12 11.31 26.68
CA LEU A 42 7.25 9.89 27.04
C LEU A 42 8.71 9.42 26.85
N GLN A 43 9.68 10.32 27.06
CA GLN A 43 11.11 10.04 27.15
C GLN A 43 11.39 9.40 28.51
N ALA A 44 10.93 8.17 28.66
CA ALA A 44 11.48 7.25 29.64
C ALA A 44 12.07 6.03 28.93
N ALA A 45 13.00 6.27 28.00
CA ALA A 45 14.33 5.65 27.94
C ALA A 45 14.87 5.59 26.50
N ASN A 46 16.17 5.89 26.39
CA ASN A 46 17.02 5.80 25.22
C ASN A 46 17.27 4.35 24.73
N GLU A 47 16.26 3.50 24.68
CA GLU A 47 16.42 2.13 24.18
C GLU A 47 15.35 1.86 23.14
N SER A 48 15.78 1.73 21.87
CA SER A 48 15.06 1.08 20.75
C SER A 48 13.59 0.78 21.05
N ASP A 49 12.76 1.81 21.10
CA ASP A 49 11.42 1.67 21.66
C ASP A 49 10.65 0.70 20.75
N PRO A 50 10.27 -0.51 21.24
CA PRO A 50 9.64 -1.52 20.40
C PRO A 50 8.36 -0.99 19.72
N LYS A 51 7.79 0.09 20.26
CA LYS A 51 6.70 0.85 19.66
C LYS A 51 7.08 1.52 18.32
N GLN A 52 8.21 2.22 18.24
CA GLN A 52 8.68 2.85 16.99
C GLN A 52 8.98 1.78 15.94
N MET A 53 9.64 0.70 16.35
CA MET A 53 9.96 -0.42 15.46
C MET A 53 8.69 -1.10 14.95
N ALA A 54 7.69 -1.31 15.80
CA ALA A 54 6.39 -1.87 15.40
C ALA A 54 5.66 -0.96 14.39
N VAL A 55 5.70 0.35 14.60
CA VAL A 55 5.13 1.33 13.67
C VAL A 55 5.83 1.28 12.31
N ASP A 56 7.16 1.31 12.29
CA ASP A 56 7.92 1.27 11.04
C ASP A 56 7.67 -0.04 10.28
N ILE A 57 7.61 -1.17 10.99
CA ILE A 57 7.27 -2.47 10.39
C ILE A 57 5.88 -2.42 9.76
N VAL A 58 4.86 -1.90 10.46
CA VAL A 58 3.50 -1.79 9.92
C VAL A 58 3.46 -0.88 8.69
N LYS A 59 4.21 0.23 8.70
CA LYS A 59 4.30 1.14 7.56
C LYS A 59 4.93 0.46 6.34
N TYR A 60 6.06 -0.22 6.51
CA TYR A 60 6.71 -0.96 5.42
C TYR A 60 5.82 -2.08 4.89
N LEU A 61 5.13 -2.81 5.78
CA LEU A 61 4.17 -3.84 5.40
C LEU A 61 3.00 -3.25 4.62
N MET A 62 2.41 -2.13 5.04
CA MET A 62 1.33 -1.46 4.31
C MET A 62 1.74 -1.05 2.89
N THR A 63 2.94 -0.48 2.73
CA THR A 63 3.45 -0.12 1.40
C THR A 63 3.70 -1.36 0.54
N PHE A 64 4.27 -2.41 1.11
CA PHE A 64 4.53 -3.67 0.42
C PHE A 64 3.25 -4.38 -0.02
N LEU A 65 2.25 -4.45 0.86
CA LEU A 65 0.93 -5.03 0.56
C LEU A 65 0.21 -4.24 -0.54
N GLY A 66 0.28 -2.91 -0.52
CA GLY A 66 -0.30 -2.05 -1.55
C GLY A 66 0.27 -2.33 -2.94
N ILE A 67 1.60 -2.48 -3.04
CA ILE A 67 2.28 -2.83 -4.30
C ILE A 67 1.83 -4.22 -4.79
N ILE A 68 1.77 -5.21 -3.90
CA ILE A 68 1.32 -6.56 -4.26
C ILE A 68 -0.12 -6.54 -4.79
N ALA A 69 -1.03 -5.80 -4.14
CA ALA A 69 -2.42 -5.70 -4.58
C ALA A 69 -2.52 -5.15 -6.01
N VAL A 70 -1.75 -4.11 -6.35
CA VAL A 70 -1.70 -3.55 -7.71
C VAL A 70 -1.16 -4.58 -8.72
N VAL A 71 -0.11 -5.33 -8.36
CA VAL A 71 0.46 -6.38 -9.22
C VAL A 71 -0.56 -7.49 -9.50
N VAL A 72 -1.31 -7.93 -8.49
CA VAL A 72 -2.36 -8.96 -8.65
C VAL A 72 -3.48 -8.47 -9.58
N ILE A 73 -3.90 -7.21 -9.45
CA ILE A 73 -4.89 -6.60 -10.34
C ILE A 73 -4.37 -6.55 -11.78
N LEU A 74 -3.11 -6.18 -11.98
CA LEU A 74 -2.47 -6.17 -13.31
C LEU A 74 -2.41 -7.57 -13.94
N LEU A 75 -2.05 -8.60 -13.17
CA LEU A 75 -2.04 -9.98 -13.64
C LEU A 75 -3.45 -10.49 -14.00
N GLY A 76 -4.45 -10.15 -13.20
CA GLY A 76 -5.86 -10.43 -13.49
C GLY A 76 -6.35 -9.72 -14.76
N GLY A 77 -5.98 -8.44 -14.92
CA GLY A 77 -6.26 -7.65 -16.12
C GLY A 77 -5.60 -8.23 -17.36
N PHE A 78 -4.36 -8.70 -17.24
CA PHE A 78 -3.64 -9.36 -18.32
C PHE A 78 -4.33 -10.63 -18.79
N LYS A 79 -4.71 -11.48 -17.82
CA LYS A 79 -5.41 -12.72 -18.08
C LYS A 79 -6.74 -12.45 -18.78
N TRP A 80 -7.44 -11.38 -18.39
CA TRP A 80 -8.68 -10.94 -19.02
C TRP A 80 -8.45 -10.49 -20.47
N MET A 81 -7.40 -9.70 -20.73
CA MET A 81 -7.05 -9.26 -22.09
C MET A 81 -6.61 -10.42 -23.00
N THR A 82 -5.96 -11.46 -22.45
CA THR A 82 -5.52 -12.65 -23.21
C THR A 82 -6.59 -13.72 -23.39
N ALA A 83 -7.79 -13.56 -22.80
CA ALA A 83 -8.84 -14.56 -22.84
C ALA A 83 -9.47 -14.76 -24.25
N ALA A 84 -9.24 -13.83 -25.19
CA ALA A 84 -9.59 -13.95 -26.61
C ALA A 84 -11.04 -14.40 -26.91
N GLY A 85 -11.99 -14.09 -26.02
CA GLY A 85 -13.40 -14.46 -26.15
C GLY A 85 -13.80 -15.83 -25.56
N ASN A 86 -12.87 -16.55 -24.94
CA ASN A 86 -13.20 -17.76 -24.17
C ASN A 86 -13.84 -17.36 -22.83
N GLU A 87 -15.13 -17.69 -22.67
CA GLU A 87 -15.93 -17.32 -21.48
C GLU A 87 -15.35 -17.84 -20.16
N ASP A 88 -14.77 -19.05 -20.16
CA ASP A 88 -14.16 -19.63 -18.95
C ASP A 88 -12.94 -18.81 -18.50
N LYS A 89 -12.10 -18.41 -19.45
CA LYS A 89 -10.91 -17.58 -19.19
C LYS A 89 -11.28 -16.17 -18.73
N VAL A 90 -12.38 -15.63 -19.26
CA VAL A 90 -12.92 -14.33 -18.84
C VAL A 90 -13.49 -14.40 -17.43
N ALA A 91 -14.23 -15.46 -17.10
CA ALA A 91 -14.80 -15.66 -15.76
C ALA A 91 -13.69 -15.81 -14.71
N GLU A 92 -12.65 -16.59 -15.01
CA GLU A 92 -11.51 -16.79 -14.13
C GLU A 92 -10.73 -15.48 -13.91
N ALA A 93 -10.52 -14.69 -14.97
CA ALA A 93 -9.83 -13.41 -14.87
C ALA A 93 -10.64 -12.36 -14.07
N LYS A 94 -11.96 -12.31 -14.26
CA LYS A 94 -12.84 -11.45 -13.46
C LYS A 94 -12.77 -11.81 -11.98
N LYS A 95 -12.76 -13.10 -11.64
CA LYS A 95 -12.65 -13.54 -10.25
C LYS A 95 -11.34 -13.08 -9.61
N LEU A 96 -10.23 -13.13 -10.36
CA LEU A 96 -8.93 -12.62 -9.91
C LEU A 96 -8.93 -11.10 -9.70
N ILE A 97 -9.51 -10.34 -10.63
CA ILE A 97 -9.61 -8.87 -10.51
C ILE A 97 -10.47 -8.50 -9.30
N ILE A 98 -11.62 -9.15 -9.11
CA ILE A 98 -12.51 -8.90 -7.96
C ILE A 98 -11.77 -9.20 -6.63
N ALA A 99 -11.04 -10.32 -6.56
CA ALA A 99 -10.23 -10.64 -5.39
C ALA A 99 -9.16 -9.57 -5.12
N GLY A 100 -8.50 -9.05 -6.16
CA GLY A 100 -7.54 -7.94 -6.05
C GLY A 100 -8.17 -6.63 -5.57
N VAL A 101 -9.36 -6.29 -6.09
CA VAL A 101 -10.11 -5.09 -5.67
C VAL A 101 -10.55 -5.19 -4.22
N ILE A 102 -11.02 -6.36 -3.77
CA ILE A 102 -11.36 -6.60 -2.37
C ILE A 102 -10.12 -6.43 -1.48
N GLY A 103 -8.97 -6.94 -1.90
CA GLY A 103 -7.70 -6.71 -1.20
C GLY A 103 -7.33 -5.24 -1.08
N LEU A 104 -7.51 -4.46 -2.15
CA LEU A 104 -7.28 -3.01 -2.14
C LEU A 104 -8.22 -2.28 -1.16
N ILE A 105 -9.50 -2.66 -1.16
CA ILE A 105 -10.51 -2.08 -0.25
C ILE A 105 -10.12 -2.35 1.22
N ILE A 106 -9.70 -3.57 1.54
CA ILE A 106 -9.28 -3.94 2.90
C ILE A 106 -8.10 -3.06 3.36
N ILE A 107 -7.11 -2.83 2.50
CA ILE A 107 -5.95 -1.98 2.81
C ILE A 107 -6.39 -0.54 3.09
N LEU A 108 -7.28 0.02 2.26
CA LEU A 108 -7.82 1.38 2.47
C LEU A 108 -8.63 1.48 3.76
N CYS A 109 -9.46 0.48 4.07
CA CYS A 109 -10.22 0.42 5.31
C CYS A 109 -9.30 0.32 6.53
N ALA A 110 -8.27 -0.53 6.49
CA ALA A 110 -7.30 -0.67 7.56
C ALA A 110 -6.58 0.65 7.85
N PHE A 111 -6.17 1.36 6.81
CA PHE A 111 -5.55 2.68 6.94
C PHE A 111 -6.48 3.72 7.56
N ALA A 112 -7.75 3.74 7.15
CA ALA A 112 -8.76 4.63 7.72
C ALA A 112 -8.98 4.36 9.22
N ILE A 113 -9.05 3.10 9.63
CA ILE A 113 -9.21 2.71 11.03
C ILE A 113 -7.99 3.13 11.86
N VAL A 114 -6.77 2.86 11.38
CA VAL A 114 -5.55 3.24 12.10
C VAL A 114 -5.49 4.75 12.31
N THR A 115 -5.75 5.53 11.26
CA THR A 115 -5.74 6.99 11.34
C THR A 115 -6.83 7.52 12.28
N PHE A 116 -8.01 6.88 12.27
CA PHE A 116 -9.10 7.23 13.18
C PHE A 116 -8.73 6.96 14.65
N VAL A 117 -8.18 5.78 14.97
CA VAL A 117 -7.78 5.41 16.34
C VAL A 117 -6.63 6.28 16.85
N VAL A 118 -5.66 6.58 16.00
CA VAL A 118 -4.57 7.50 16.36
C VAL A 118 -5.11 8.91 16.58
N GLY A 119 -6.00 9.39 15.72
CA GLY A 119 -6.64 10.71 15.84
C GLY A 119 -7.35 10.88 17.18
N ILE A 120 -8.24 9.95 17.55
CA ILE A 120 -8.95 10.02 18.84
C ILE A 120 -8.01 9.96 20.04
N THR A 121 -6.89 9.24 19.91
CA THR A 121 -5.90 9.10 20.99
C THR A 121 -5.13 10.39 21.15
N ASN A 122 -4.74 11.05 20.06
CA ASN A 122 -4.07 12.35 20.09
C ASN A 122 -5.00 13.46 20.62
N ASP A 123 -6.28 13.45 20.24
CA ASP A 123 -7.27 14.40 20.76
C ASP A 123 -7.49 14.23 22.27
N ALA A 124 -7.55 12.98 22.75
CA ALA A 124 -7.65 12.66 24.18
C ALA A 124 -6.39 13.02 24.97
N LEU A 125 -5.20 12.88 24.38
CA LEU A 125 -3.91 13.21 25.01
C LEU A 125 -3.60 14.71 25.01
N SER A 126 -4.12 15.47 24.06
CA SER A 126 -3.93 16.93 23.94
C SER A 126 -4.93 17.74 24.78
N GLY A 127 -5.86 17.08 25.48
CA GLY A 127 -6.87 17.74 26.29
C GLY A 127 -7.89 18.54 25.49
N ASN A 128 -8.05 18.24 24.19
CA ASN A 128 -9.01 18.89 23.30
C ASN A 128 -10.32 18.11 23.22
N ILE A 129 -10.99 17.97 24.37
CA ILE A 129 -12.43 17.67 24.47
C ILE A 129 -13.17 18.85 25.10
#